data_AF-A0A6J0MTZ2-F1
#
_entry.id   AF-A0A6J0MTZ2-F1
#
_cell.length_a   1.000
_cell.length_b   1.000
_cell.length_c   1.000
_cell.angle_alpha   90.00
_cell.angle_beta   90.00
_cell.angle_gamma   90.00
#
_symmetry.space_group_name_H-M   'P 1'
#
loop_
_entity.id
_entity.type
_entity.pdbx_description
1 polymer ?
#
loop_
_entity_poly.entity_id
_entity_poly.type
_entity_poly.pdbx_seq_one_letter_code
_entity_poly.pdbx_strand_id
1 'polypeptide(L)'
;MGDTAEGVFGFIVIDRHGALFGTLSRTTREVLHKFSVDLPGKHARGGVSALQFAKIRKERCDLYIRKAAELVTQYYINPLTGQPNVAGLILAGSADLKTELRQSHMFDPRLEAKILKVVDVSYGGESGFDQAIELSSEILGDVGFIREKALVRRFLEEISRKTGRYVYGVDDTLNTLVSGLGAVETLIVWQDLDINRYVLNNNATGENVIKYLDSEQEGNEENFIEGNIELVVVENTPLVEWLANEHVRFGCALEFVTDMFNEGRQFIRGFGGIGGILHHRMN
;
A
#
# COMPACT_ATOMS: atom_id res chain seq x y z
N MET A 1 14.96 10.13 -0.58
CA MET A 1 14.26 9.86 0.70
C MET A 1 12.90 10.53 0.65
N GLY A 2 11.99 9.97 -0.14
CA GLY A 2 10.57 10.27 -0.02
C GLY A 2 9.95 8.97 0.43
N ASP A 3 9.70 8.82 1.73
CA ASP A 3 8.78 7.78 2.19
C ASP A 3 7.45 8.08 1.51
N THR A 4 7.17 7.33 0.46
CA THR A 4 5.87 7.32 -0.16
C THR A 4 4.89 6.84 0.90
N ALA A 5 3.70 7.47 0.95
CA ALA A 5 2.61 7.21 1.89
C ALA A 5 2.00 5.79 1.78
N GLU A 6 2.78 4.83 1.31
CA GLU A 6 2.39 3.51 0.88
C GLU A 6 2.23 2.59 2.09
N GLY A 7 0.97 2.35 2.46
CA GLY A 7 0.62 1.47 3.56
C GLY A 7 0.43 2.17 4.92
N VAL A 8 0.51 3.50 4.98
CA VAL A 8 0.15 4.27 6.18
C VAL A 8 -1.32 4.70 6.07
N PHE A 9 -2.13 4.28 7.03
CA PHE A 9 -3.54 4.63 7.13
C PHE A 9 -3.77 5.59 8.29
N GLY A 10 -4.57 6.63 8.06
CA GLY A 10 -4.94 7.59 9.09
C GLY A 10 -6.25 7.21 9.78
N PHE A 11 -6.31 7.42 11.08
CA PHE A 11 -7.49 7.19 11.90
C PHE A 11 -7.87 8.45 12.66
N ILE A 12 -9.13 8.84 12.53
CA ILE A 12 -9.71 9.96 13.26
C ILE A 12 -10.78 9.38 14.16
N VAL A 13 -10.54 9.37 15.47
CA VAL A 13 -11.52 8.94 16.47
C VAL A 13 -12.13 10.18 17.10
N ILE A 14 -13.41 10.43 16.86
CA ILE A 14 -14.16 11.54 17.44
C ILE A 14 -15.17 11.03 18.45
N ASP A 15 -15.11 11.59 19.64
CA ASP A 15 -16.11 11.39 20.68
C ASP A 15 -16.56 12.74 21.26
N ARG A 16 -17.61 12.72 22.08
CA ARG A 16 -18.11 13.88 22.81
C ARG A 16 -17.11 14.42 23.83
N HIS A 17 -16.20 13.58 24.31
CA HIS A 17 -15.21 13.92 25.32
C HIS A 17 -13.84 14.34 24.74
N GLY A 18 -13.66 14.21 23.42
CA GLY A 18 -12.40 14.54 22.77
C GLY A 18 -12.20 13.83 21.44
N ALA A 19 -11.13 14.19 20.76
CA ALA A 19 -10.70 13.57 19.51
C ALA A 19 -9.28 13.03 19.63
N LEU A 20 -9.03 11.94 18.91
CA LEU A 20 -7.72 11.33 18.76
C LEU A 20 -7.41 11.16 17.27
N PHE A 21 -6.19 11.51 16.90
CA PHE A 21 -5.63 11.33 15.57
C PHE A 21 -4.47 10.36 15.65
N GLY A 22 -4.53 9.30 14.84
CA GLY A 22 -3.52 8.26 14.82
C GLY A 22 -3.20 7.79 13.42
N THR A 23 -2.10 7.07 13.30
CA THR A 23 -1.67 6.40 12.08
C THR A 23 -1.44 4.93 12.38
N LEU A 24 -1.71 4.10 11.38
CA LEU A 24 -1.39 2.68 11.38
C LEU A 24 -0.53 2.39 10.16
N SER A 25 0.67 1.89 10.40
CA SER A 25 1.57 1.41 9.35
C SER A 25 1.87 -0.06 9.59
N ARG A 26 1.36 -0.93 8.71
CA ARG A 26 1.44 -2.39 8.83
C ARG A 26 0.93 -2.90 10.19
N THR A 27 1.83 -3.08 11.15
CA THR A 27 1.55 -3.55 12.52
C THR A 27 1.79 -2.49 13.59
N THR A 28 2.41 -1.36 13.23
CA THR A 28 2.76 -0.28 14.14
C THR A 28 1.64 0.75 14.22
N ARG A 29 1.12 0.96 15.43
CA ARG A 29 0.15 2.02 15.73
C ARG A 29 0.89 3.22 16.33
N GLU A 30 0.53 4.41 15.89
CA GLU A 30 1.07 5.67 16.41
C GLU A 30 -0.06 6.66 16.68
N VAL A 31 0.01 7.31 17.85
CA VAL A 31 -0.95 8.37 18.21
C VAL A 31 -0.26 9.70 17.95
N LEU A 32 -0.73 10.44 16.94
CA LEU A 32 -0.16 11.73 16.54
C LEU A 32 -0.53 12.83 17.51
N HIS A 33 -1.83 12.91 17.85
CA HIS A 33 -2.35 13.92 18.75
C HIS A 33 -3.68 13.50 19.37
N LYS A 34 -3.93 13.97 20.58
CA LYS A 34 -5.22 13.85 21.25
C LYS A 34 -5.55 15.12 22.02
N PHE A 35 -6.81 15.48 22.03
CA PHE A 35 -7.30 16.59 22.85
C PHE A 35 -8.68 16.28 23.41
N SER A 36 -8.94 16.76 24.62
CA SER A 36 -10.23 16.63 25.29
C SER A 36 -11.10 17.86 25.06
N VAL A 37 -12.41 17.63 25.03
CA VAL A 37 -13.44 18.67 24.94
C VAL A 37 -14.57 18.32 25.88
N ASP A 38 -15.14 19.32 26.54
CA ASP A 38 -16.36 19.17 27.32
C ASP A 38 -17.53 19.77 26.54
N LEU A 39 -18.28 18.91 25.85
CA LEU A 39 -19.45 19.31 25.09
C LEU A 39 -20.71 19.27 25.96
N PRO A 40 -21.55 20.34 25.94
CA PRO A 40 -22.76 20.38 26.74
C PRO A 40 -23.77 19.30 26.28
N GLY A 41 -24.12 18.40 27.19
CA GLY A 41 -25.04 17.30 26.93
C GLY A 41 -26.46 17.73 26.57
N LYS A 42 -27.28 16.76 26.11
CA LYS A 42 -28.69 16.99 25.77
C LYS A 42 -29.51 17.24 27.04
N HIS A 43 -30.08 18.44 27.18
CA HIS A 43 -31.03 18.71 28.25
C HIS A 43 -32.34 17.96 27.99
N ALA A 44 -32.77 17.16 28.97
CA ALA A 44 -34.01 16.37 28.89
C ALA A 44 -35.26 17.16 29.31
N ARG A 45 -35.10 18.29 30.03
CA ARG A 45 -36.22 19.09 30.53
C ARG A 45 -36.46 20.29 29.61
N GLY A 46 -37.69 20.40 29.08
CA GLY A 46 -38.12 21.54 28.27
C GLY A 46 -38.34 22.80 29.11
N GLY A 47 -38.17 23.97 28.48
CA GLY A 47 -38.35 25.29 29.09
C GLY A 47 -38.05 26.42 28.10
N VAL A 48 -38.33 27.67 28.48
CA VAL A 48 -38.15 28.86 27.62
C VAL A 48 -36.69 29.03 27.16
N SER A 49 -35.74 28.61 27.99
CA SER A 49 -34.30 28.64 27.69
C SER A 49 -33.80 27.44 26.86
N ALA A 50 -34.65 26.44 26.58
CA ALA A 50 -34.22 25.22 25.88
C ALA A 50 -33.71 25.50 24.46
N LEU A 51 -34.31 26.45 23.75
CA LEU A 51 -33.87 26.89 22.42
C LEU A 51 -32.47 27.53 22.46
N GLN A 52 -32.20 28.35 23.47
CA GLN A 52 -30.89 28.99 23.64
C GLN A 52 -29.81 27.96 23.99
N PHE A 53 -30.09 27.01 24.87
CA PHE A 53 -29.14 25.93 25.19
C PHE A 53 -28.88 25.00 24.00
N ALA A 54 -29.89 24.74 23.17
CA ALA A 54 -29.72 23.99 21.93
C ALA A 54 -28.81 24.75 20.94
N LYS A 55 -28.98 26.07 20.83
CA LYS A 55 -28.13 26.93 20.00
C LYS A 55 -26.68 26.94 20.48
N ILE A 56 -26.46 27.16 21.78
CA ILE A 56 -25.11 27.13 22.40
C ILE A 56 -24.45 25.76 22.19
N ARG A 57 -25.22 24.66 22.31
CA ARG A 57 -24.70 23.32 22.05
C ARG A 57 -24.24 23.17 20.60
N LYS A 58 -25.07 23.59 19.65
CA LYS A 58 -24.72 23.53 18.22
C LYS A 58 -23.47 24.36 17.92
N GLU A 59 -23.41 25.60 18.41
CA GLU A 59 -22.23 26.46 18.24
C GLU A 59 -20.95 25.83 18.83
N ARG A 60 -21.05 25.14 19.96
CA ARG A 60 -19.92 24.40 20.57
C ARG A 60 -19.53 23.17 19.76
N CYS A 61 -20.49 22.42 19.22
CA CYS A 61 -20.20 21.30 18.31
C CYS A 61 -19.52 21.80 17.03
N ASP A 62 -20.02 22.87 16.41
CA ASP A 62 -19.44 23.45 15.19
C ASP A 62 -17.99 23.91 15.43
N LEU A 63 -17.71 24.53 16.58
CA LEU A 63 -16.35 24.93 16.97
C LEU A 63 -15.43 23.71 17.20
N TYR A 64 -15.96 22.66 17.79
CA TYR A 64 -15.22 21.41 17.99
C TYR A 64 -14.88 20.74 16.66
N ILE A 65 -15.85 20.63 15.76
CA ILE A 65 -15.67 20.11 14.40
C ILE A 65 -14.65 20.95 13.63
N ARG A 66 -14.71 22.29 13.74
CA ARG A 66 -13.70 23.19 13.16
C ARG A 66 -12.29 22.84 13.63
N LYS A 67 -12.10 22.80 14.94
CA LYS A 67 -10.81 22.51 15.54
C LYS A 67 -10.31 21.12 15.13
N ALA A 68 -11.20 20.13 15.08
CA ALA A 68 -10.85 18.79 14.62
C ALA A 68 -10.42 18.79 13.15
N ALA A 69 -11.16 19.44 12.25
CA ALA A 69 -10.84 19.51 10.83
C ALA A 69 -9.52 20.26 10.54
N GLU A 70 -9.23 21.32 11.30
CA GLU A 70 -7.95 22.04 11.25
C GLU A 70 -6.78 21.13 11.64
N LEU A 71 -6.91 20.39 12.75
CA LEU A 71 -5.87 19.46 13.21
C LEU A 71 -5.69 18.29 12.24
N VAL A 72 -6.78 17.77 11.67
CA VAL A 72 -6.73 16.74 10.63
C VAL A 72 -5.91 17.22 9.43
N THR A 73 -6.16 18.43 8.97
CA THR A 73 -5.38 19.03 7.86
C THR A 73 -3.91 19.18 8.24
N GLN A 74 -3.63 19.64 9.47
CA GLN A 74 -2.26 19.82 9.96
C GLN A 74 -1.46 18.52 10.04
N TYR A 75 -2.09 17.41 10.46
CA TYR A 75 -1.41 16.14 10.67
C TYR A 75 -1.44 15.21 9.46
N TYR A 76 -2.46 15.30 8.59
CA TYR A 76 -2.62 14.39 7.45
C TYR A 76 -2.26 15.00 6.09
N ILE A 77 -1.94 16.30 6.01
CA ILE A 77 -1.44 16.94 4.80
C ILE A 77 -0.02 17.42 5.04
N ASN A 78 0.90 17.05 4.15
CA ASN A 78 2.26 17.54 4.21
C ASN A 78 2.29 19.01 3.72
N PRO A 79 2.77 19.98 4.52
CA PRO A 79 2.76 21.39 4.16
C PRO A 79 3.65 21.73 2.96
N LEU A 80 4.66 20.91 2.64
CA LEU A 80 5.59 21.15 1.55
C LEU A 80 5.04 20.72 0.19
N THR A 81 4.33 19.58 0.16
CA THR A 81 3.79 19.01 -1.10
C THR A 81 2.31 19.34 -1.29
N GLY A 82 1.61 19.71 -0.21
CA GLY A 82 0.16 19.88 -0.20
C GLY A 82 -0.61 18.57 -0.42
N GLN A 83 0.07 17.42 -0.41
CA GLN A 83 -0.56 16.12 -0.63
C GLN A 83 -0.81 15.38 0.69
N PRO A 84 -1.85 14.52 0.75
CA PRO A 84 -2.08 13.66 1.89
C PRO A 84 -0.87 12.75 2.17
N ASN A 85 -0.50 12.59 3.44
CA ASN A 85 0.56 11.69 3.87
C ASN A 85 0.09 10.25 4.14
N VAL A 86 -1.21 9.99 4.01
CA VAL A 86 -1.83 8.68 4.23
C VAL A 86 -2.45 8.13 2.95
N ALA A 87 -2.35 6.82 2.77
CA ALA A 87 -2.97 6.09 1.65
C ALA A 87 -4.50 6.16 1.71
N GLY A 88 -5.05 6.12 2.93
CA GLY A 88 -6.48 6.23 3.20
C GLY A 88 -6.77 6.65 4.64
N LEU A 89 -8.01 7.07 4.87
CA LEU A 89 -8.48 7.64 6.13
C LEU A 89 -9.71 6.88 6.64
N ILE A 90 -9.74 6.60 7.94
CA ILE A 90 -10.87 5.98 8.62
C ILE A 90 -11.43 6.97 9.64
N LEU A 91 -12.74 7.23 9.54
CA LEU A 91 -13.46 8.05 10.51
C LEU A 91 -14.16 7.14 11.51
N ALA A 92 -13.70 7.15 12.76
CA ALA A 92 -14.32 6.43 13.85
C ALA A 92 -14.99 7.40 14.83
N GLY A 93 -16.11 7.00 15.41
CA GLY A 93 -16.70 7.78 16.50
C GLY A 93 -18.03 7.26 16.98
N SER A 94 -18.41 7.71 18.18
CA SER A 94 -19.72 7.44 18.75
C SER A 94 -20.74 8.47 18.23
N ALA A 95 -21.89 7.99 17.76
CA ALA A 95 -23.00 8.81 17.23
C ALA A 95 -22.66 9.61 15.94
N ASP A 96 -23.46 10.65 15.68
CA ASP A 96 -23.52 11.36 14.39
C ASP A 96 -22.36 12.35 14.17
N LEU A 97 -21.50 12.59 15.17
CA LEU A 97 -20.41 13.58 15.10
C LEU A 97 -19.44 13.30 13.94
N LYS A 98 -19.17 12.02 13.65
CA LYS A 98 -18.32 11.63 12.50
C LYS A 98 -18.98 11.94 11.16
N THR A 99 -20.31 11.86 11.09
CA THR A 99 -21.10 12.21 9.91
C THR A 99 -21.13 13.72 9.73
N GLU A 100 -21.29 14.48 10.81
CA GLU A 100 -21.22 15.94 10.80
C GLU A 100 -19.82 16.44 10.37
N LEU A 101 -18.74 15.81 10.86
CA LEU A 101 -17.38 16.13 10.41
C LEU A 101 -17.25 15.95 8.89
N ARG A 102 -17.68 14.80 8.37
CA ARG A 102 -17.59 14.47 6.94
C ARG A 102 -18.42 15.41 6.06
N GLN A 103 -19.62 15.78 6.51
CA GLN A 103 -20.51 16.67 5.75
C GLN A 103 -20.14 18.15 5.88
N SER A 104 -19.29 18.49 6.85
CA SER A 104 -18.89 19.87 7.08
C SER A 104 -18.07 20.41 5.91
N HIS A 105 -18.36 21.63 5.49
CA HIS A 105 -17.59 22.34 4.46
C HIS A 105 -16.15 22.69 4.90
N MET A 106 -15.79 22.36 6.14
CA MET A 106 -14.50 22.68 6.73
C MET A 106 -13.53 21.50 6.67
N PHE A 107 -14.00 20.32 6.28
CA PHE A 107 -13.14 19.20 6.01
C PHE A 107 -12.45 19.38 4.65
N ASP A 108 -11.14 19.11 4.59
CA ASP A 108 -10.38 19.30 3.34
C ASP A 108 -10.86 18.30 2.27
N PRO A 109 -11.24 18.76 1.06
CA PRO A 109 -11.74 17.90 -0.01
C PRO A 109 -10.76 16.80 -0.44
N ARG A 110 -9.45 17.04 -0.29
CA ARG A 110 -8.41 16.05 -0.63
C ARG A 110 -8.42 14.88 0.34
N LEU A 111 -8.68 15.14 1.61
CA LEU A 111 -8.82 14.11 2.64
C LEU A 111 -10.18 13.44 2.55
N GLU A 112 -11.22 14.15 2.13
CA GLU A 112 -12.56 13.58 1.93
C GLU A 112 -12.53 12.46 0.87
N ALA A 113 -11.84 12.68 -0.24
CA ALA A 113 -11.64 11.68 -1.29
C ALA A 113 -10.84 10.45 -0.84
N LYS A 114 -10.14 10.55 0.30
CA LYS A 114 -9.34 9.47 0.89
C LYS A 114 -10.06 8.72 2.01
N ILE A 115 -11.29 9.09 2.36
CA ILE A 115 -12.08 8.37 3.37
C ILE A 115 -12.47 7.00 2.82
N LEU A 116 -11.97 5.94 3.47
CA LEU A 116 -12.25 4.55 3.11
C LEU A 116 -13.50 4.02 3.80
N LYS A 117 -13.60 4.24 5.11
CA LYS A 117 -14.68 3.71 5.95
C LYS A 117 -15.04 4.70 7.05
N VAL A 118 -16.31 4.68 7.41
CA VAL A 118 -16.83 5.33 8.62
C VAL A 118 -17.25 4.22 9.58
N VAL A 119 -16.71 4.23 10.80
CA VAL A 119 -16.86 3.16 11.79
C VAL A 119 -17.53 3.70 13.04
N ASP A 120 -18.54 2.97 13.52
CA ASP A 120 -19.15 3.17 14.82
C ASP A 120 -18.31 2.48 15.89
N VAL A 121 -17.81 3.25 16.87
CA VAL A 121 -17.08 2.71 18.03
C VAL A 121 -17.84 3.00 19.32
N SER A 122 -17.74 2.07 20.27
CA SER A 122 -18.46 2.15 21.55
C SER A 122 -17.79 3.10 22.53
N TYR A 123 -16.46 3.24 22.42
CA TYR A 123 -15.63 4.06 23.31
C TYR A 123 -14.82 5.06 22.48
N GLY A 124 -14.54 6.24 23.06
CA GLY A 124 -13.64 7.23 22.47
C GLY A 124 -12.17 6.99 22.84
N GLY A 125 -11.28 7.87 22.35
CA GLY A 125 -9.87 7.86 22.70
C GLY A 125 -9.11 6.63 22.19
N GLU A 126 -8.14 6.14 22.97
CA GLU A 126 -7.25 5.05 22.58
C GLU A 126 -7.97 3.70 22.48
N SER A 127 -8.93 3.42 23.38
CA SER A 127 -9.74 2.21 23.28
C SER A 127 -10.63 2.19 22.03
N GLY A 128 -11.17 3.37 21.66
CA GLY A 128 -11.89 3.53 20.40
C GLY A 128 -10.99 3.37 19.18
N PHE A 129 -9.73 3.77 19.28
CA PHE A 129 -8.74 3.60 18.22
C PHE A 129 -8.46 2.11 17.94
N ASP A 130 -8.26 1.30 18.99
CA ASP A 130 -8.05 -0.14 18.85
C ASP A 130 -9.27 -0.85 18.24
N GLN A 131 -10.46 -0.49 18.69
CA GLN A 131 -11.70 -1.02 18.13
C GLN A 131 -11.88 -0.63 16.66
N ALA A 132 -11.52 0.62 16.31
CA ALA A 132 -11.59 1.07 14.92
C ALA A 132 -10.62 0.31 14.01
N ILE A 133 -9.42 -0.03 14.50
CA ILE A 133 -8.45 -0.85 13.78
C ILE A 133 -9.03 -2.24 13.51
N GLU A 134 -9.57 -2.89 14.54
CA GLU A 134 -10.16 -4.23 14.42
C GLU A 134 -11.30 -4.27 13.39
N LEU A 135 -12.24 -3.32 13.47
CA LEU A 135 -13.39 -3.21 12.55
C LEU A 135 -13.02 -2.77 11.14
N SER A 136 -11.82 -2.23 10.95
CA SER A 136 -11.32 -1.78 9.64
C SER A 136 -10.34 -2.75 9.01
N SER A 137 -9.89 -3.78 9.74
CA SER A 137 -8.90 -4.77 9.28
C SER A 137 -9.24 -5.37 7.90
N GLU A 138 -10.52 -5.72 7.68
CA GLU A 138 -11.02 -6.24 6.41
C GLU A 138 -10.77 -5.27 5.24
N ILE A 139 -11.12 -3.99 5.40
CA ILE A 139 -10.96 -2.97 4.35
C ILE A 139 -9.50 -2.58 4.16
N LEU A 140 -8.72 -2.57 5.24
CA LEU A 140 -7.28 -2.28 5.18
C LEU A 140 -6.53 -3.34 4.37
N GLY A 141 -6.90 -4.62 4.53
CA GLY A 141 -6.43 -5.69 3.66
C GLY A 141 -6.82 -5.42 2.21
N ASP A 142 -8.09 -5.11 1.96
CA ASP A 142 -8.61 -4.82 0.62
C ASP A 142 -7.87 -3.67 -0.08
N VAL A 143 -7.45 -2.61 0.61
CA VAL A 143 -6.78 -1.46 -0.03
C VAL A 143 -5.43 -1.85 -0.63
N GLY A 144 -4.66 -2.70 0.07
CA GLY A 144 -3.43 -3.28 -0.49
C GLY A 144 -3.73 -4.07 -1.76
N PHE A 145 -4.75 -4.94 -1.69
CA PHE A 145 -5.20 -5.74 -2.84
C PHE A 145 -5.79 -4.89 -3.98
N ILE A 146 -6.44 -3.76 -3.70
CA ILE A 146 -7.01 -2.86 -4.72
C ILE A 146 -5.89 -2.22 -5.53
N ARG A 147 -4.80 -1.77 -4.88
CA ARG A 147 -3.64 -1.23 -5.59
C ARG A 147 -2.97 -2.32 -6.42
N GLU A 148 -2.75 -3.48 -5.82
CA GLU A 148 -2.14 -4.63 -6.49
C GLU A 148 -2.95 -5.04 -7.73
N LYS A 149 -4.27 -5.17 -7.58
CA LYS A 149 -5.21 -5.44 -8.67
C LYS A 149 -5.17 -4.36 -9.74
N ALA A 150 -5.11 -3.09 -9.37
CA ALA A 150 -5.02 -1.99 -10.33
C ALA A 150 -3.70 -2.04 -11.13
N LEU A 151 -2.59 -2.40 -10.48
CA LEU A 151 -1.28 -2.55 -11.12
C LEU A 151 -1.28 -3.70 -12.13
N VAL A 152 -1.69 -4.90 -11.70
CA VAL A 152 -1.77 -6.08 -12.57
C VAL A 152 -2.74 -5.83 -13.73
N ARG A 153 -3.86 -5.16 -13.47
CA ARG A 153 -4.79 -4.76 -14.53
C ARG A 153 -4.16 -3.81 -15.54
N ARG A 154 -3.40 -2.79 -15.10
CA ARG A 154 -2.66 -1.89 -16.00
C ARG A 154 -1.70 -2.67 -16.88
N PHE A 155 -0.97 -3.64 -16.32
CA PHE A 155 -0.08 -4.53 -17.07
C PHE A 155 -0.83 -5.35 -18.13
N LEU A 156 -1.93 -6.02 -17.76
CA LEU A 156 -2.76 -6.81 -18.68
C LEU A 156 -3.40 -5.94 -19.79
N GLU A 157 -3.73 -4.69 -19.49
CA GLU A 157 -4.23 -3.74 -20.48
C GLU A 157 -3.16 -3.35 -21.51
N GLU A 158 -1.90 -3.15 -21.11
CA GLU A 158 -0.79 -2.88 -22.04
C GLU A 158 -0.56 -4.07 -22.98
N ILE A 159 -0.67 -5.30 -22.47
CA ILE A 159 -0.61 -6.54 -23.28
C ILE A 159 -1.76 -6.58 -24.28
N SER A 160 -2.98 -6.39 -23.80
CA SER A 160 -4.19 -6.46 -24.61
C SER A 160 -4.20 -5.41 -25.74
N ARG A 161 -3.67 -4.21 -25.46
CA ARG A 161 -3.55 -3.11 -26.43
C ARG A 161 -2.37 -3.26 -27.38
N LYS A 162 -1.48 -4.24 -27.19
CA LYS A 162 -0.26 -4.46 -27.98
C LYS A 162 0.61 -3.20 -28.12
N THR A 163 0.70 -2.42 -27.04
CA THR A 163 1.50 -1.19 -27.01
C THR A 163 3.00 -1.48 -27.12
N GLY A 164 3.42 -2.71 -26.78
CA GLY A 164 4.81 -3.14 -26.75
C GLY A 164 5.61 -2.56 -25.58
N ARG A 165 4.92 -2.02 -24.57
CA ARG A 165 5.51 -1.44 -23.34
C ARG A 165 5.40 -2.39 -22.15
N TYR A 166 5.58 -3.68 -22.40
CA TYR A 166 5.53 -4.70 -21.37
C TYR A 166 6.60 -5.75 -21.66
N VAL A 167 7.06 -6.42 -20.61
CA VAL A 167 7.92 -7.60 -20.69
C VAL A 167 7.37 -8.65 -19.73
N TYR A 168 7.50 -9.93 -20.08
CA TYR A 168 7.10 -11.04 -19.22
C TYR A 168 8.07 -12.20 -19.39
N GLY A 169 8.11 -13.10 -18.42
CA GLY A 169 9.05 -14.22 -18.42
C GLY A 169 10.41 -13.84 -17.86
N VAL A 170 11.08 -14.81 -17.26
CA VAL A 170 12.30 -14.61 -16.48
C VAL A 170 13.43 -14.07 -17.36
N ASP A 171 13.73 -14.78 -18.45
CA ASP A 171 14.82 -14.44 -19.35
C ASP A 171 14.64 -13.07 -20.00
N ASP A 172 13.46 -12.81 -20.58
CA ASP A 172 13.18 -11.54 -21.26
C ASP A 172 13.17 -10.36 -20.29
N THR A 173 12.60 -10.53 -19.10
CA THR A 173 12.55 -9.47 -18.07
C THR A 173 13.95 -9.14 -17.57
N LEU A 174 14.79 -10.16 -17.31
CA LEU A 174 16.15 -9.96 -16.85
C LEU A 174 17.06 -9.41 -17.94
N ASN A 175 16.95 -9.89 -19.18
CA ASN A 175 17.65 -9.33 -20.32
C ASN A 175 17.30 -7.84 -20.52
N THR A 176 16.02 -7.50 -20.33
CA THR A 176 15.54 -6.10 -20.39
C THR A 176 16.11 -5.26 -19.25
N LEU A 177 16.17 -5.79 -18.03
CA LEU A 177 16.77 -5.12 -16.86
C LEU A 177 18.29 -4.89 -17.05
N VAL A 178 19.00 -5.88 -17.57
CA VAL A 178 20.46 -5.83 -17.75
C VAL A 178 20.86 -4.97 -18.95
N SER A 179 20.15 -5.10 -20.08
CA SER A 179 20.48 -4.39 -21.32
C SER A 179 19.96 -2.97 -21.33
N GLY A 180 18.84 -2.71 -20.64
CA GLY A 180 18.15 -1.43 -20.61
C GLY A 180 18.12 -0.84 -19.21
N LEU A 181 19.23 -0.23 -18.77
CA LEU A 181 19.26 0.59 -17.55
C LEU A 181 18.17 1.66 -17.62
N GLY A 182 17.20 1.61 -16.69
CA GLY A 182 16.05 2.50 -16.66
C GLY A 182 15.00 2.26 -17.76
N ALA A 183 14.99 1.10 -18.44
CA ALA A 183 13.94 0.77 -19.42
C ALA A 183 12.63 0.30 -18.76
N VAL A 184 12.74 -0.37 -17.61
CA VAL A 184 11.60 -0.87 -16.82
C VAL A 184 11.15 0.20 -15.85
N GLU A 185 9.91 0.67 -16.00
CA GLU A 185 9.26 1.62 -15.06
C GLU A 185 8.89 0.90 -13.77
N THR A 186 8.16 -0.21 -13.89
CA THR A 186 7.65 -0.98 -12.76
C THR A 186 7.87 -2.45 -13.02
N LEU A 187 8.66 -3.08 -12.16
CA LEU A 187 8.89 -4.52 -12.16
C LEU A 187 7.86 -5.17 -11.22
N ILE A 188 7.14 -6.15 -11.74
CA ILE A 188 6.06 -6.86 -11.05
C ILE A 188 6.53 -8.29 -10.82
N VAL A 189 6.61 -8.71 -9.56
CA VAL A 189 7.14 -10.02 -9.17
C VAL A 189 6.18 -10.69 -8.20
N TRP A 190 5.87 -11.96 -8.42
CA TRP A 190 5.12 -12.76 -7.46
C TRP A 190 5.97 -13.07 -6.23
N GLN A 191 5.40 -12.90 -5.03
CA GLN A 191 6.13 -13.08 -3.77
C GLN A 191 6.68 -14.50 -3.60
N ASP A 192 5.89 -15.51 -3.99
CA ASP A 192 6.25 -16.92 -3.86
C ASP A 192 6.82 -17.48 -5.17
N LEU A 193 7.54 -16.65 -5.94
CA LEU A 193 8.18 -17.09 -7.17
C LEU A 193 9.27 -18.12 -6.85
N ASP A 194 9.00 -19.36 -7.24
CA ASP A 194 9.87 -20.52 -7.03
C ASP A 194 10.98 -20.60 -8.07
N ILE A 195 11.82 -19.55 -8.13
CA ILE A 195 12.95 -19.45 -9.05
C ILE A 195 14.17 -18.93 -8.31
N ASN A 196 15.25 -19.70 -8.41
CA ASN A 196 16.52 -19.40 -7.79
C ASN A 196 17.55 -18.96 -8.84
N ARG A 197 18.36 -17.97 -8.47
CA ARG A 197 19.50 -17.49 -9.26
C ARG A 197 20.75 -18.24 -8.83
N TYR A 198 21.27 -19.04 -9.75
CA TYR A 198 22.52 -19.77 -9.61
C TYR A 198 23.64 -19.05 -10.32
N VAL A 199 24.74 -18.79 -9.60
CA VAL A 199 26.02 -18.41 -10.20
C VAL A 199 26.89 -19.65 -10.23
N LEU A 200 27.09 -20.15 -11.44
CA LEU A 200 27.84 -21.35 -11.72
C LEU A 200 29.21 -20.97 -12.27
N ASN A 201 30.28 -21.56 -11.75
CA ASN A 201 31.62 -21.35 -12.27
C ASN A 201 32.07 -22.57 -13.08
N ASN A 202 32.48 -22.31 -14.32
CA ASN A 202 33.07 -23.33 -15.16
C ASN A 202 34.56 -23.48 -14.80
N ASN A 203 34.92 -24.58 -14.15
CA ASN A 203 36.28 -24.82 -13.67
C ASN A 203 37.32 -24.94 -14.81
N ALA A 204 36.88 -25.19 -16.05
CA ALA A 204 37.76 -25.29 -17.20
C ALA A 204 38.06 -23.94 -17.87
N THR A 205 37.09 -23.03 -17.90
CA THR A 205 37.24 -21.70 -18.55
C THR A 205 37.46 -20.57 -17.56
N GLY A 206 37.10 -20.77 -16.28
CA GLY A 206 37.09 -19.74 -15.23
C GLY A 206 35.98 -18.70 -15.41
N GLU A 207 35.02 -18.94 -16.31
CA GLU A 207 33.89 -18.04 -16.56
C GLU A 207 32.70 -18.39 -15.67
N ASN A 208 32.01 -17.35 -15.19
CA ASN A 208 30.79 -17.50 -14.41
C ASN A 208 29.57 -17.45 -15.34
N VAL A 209 28.76 -18.50 -15.30
CA VAL A 209 27.48 -18.62 -16.00
C VAL A 209 26.37 -18.41 -14.98
N ILE A 210 25.45 -17.50 -15.27
CA ILE A 210 24.27 -17.28 -14.42
C ILE A 210 23.11 -18.06 -15.02
N LYS A 211 22.45 -18.89 -14.21
CA LYS A 211 21.23 -19.61 -14.58
C LYS A 211 20.11 -19.28 -13.61
N TYR A 212 18.89 -19.27 -14.11
CA TYR A 212 17.68 -19.10 -13.33
C TYR A 212 16.90 -20.41 -13.43
N LEU A 213 16.77 -21.12 -12.32
CA LEU A 213 16.21 -22.47 -12.28
C LEU A 213 15.03 -22.51 -11.33
N ASP A 214 13.98 -23.22 -11.72
CA ASP A 214 12.87 -23.59 -10.83
C ASP A 214 13.19 -24.87 -10.04
N SER A 215 12.37 -25.20 -9.04
CA SER A 215 12.55 -26.42 -8.21
C SER A 215 12.59 -27.73 -9.01
N GLU A 216 11.94 -27.80 -10.18
CA GLU A 216 11.95 -29.00 -11.03
C GLU A 216 13.27 -29.11 -11.82
N GLN A 217 13.79 -27.98 -12.30
CA GLN A 217 15.03 -27.85 -13.05
C GLN A 217 16.26 -28.00 -12.15
N GLU A 218 16.16 -27.65 -10.87
CA GLU A 218 17.20 -27.96 -9.87
C GLU A 218 17.46 -29.47 -9.75
N GLY A 219 16.41 -30.29 -9.89
CA GLY A 219 16.53 -31.75 -9.84
C GLY A 219 17.18 -32.37 -11.08
N ASN A 220 17.40 -31.61 -12.16
CA ASN A 220 18.01 -32.10 -13.37
C ASN A 220 19.52 -31.79 -13.40
N GLU A 221 20.33 -32.83 -13.23
CA GLU A 221 21.81 -32.75 -13.24
C GLU A 221 22.36 -32.18 -14.55
N GLU A 222 21.64 -32.31 -15.67
CA GLU A 222 22.05 -31.72 -16.96
C GLU A 222 22.14 -30.19 -16.91
N ASN A 223 21.39 -29.53 -16.03
CA ASN A 223 21.44 -28.07 -15.88
C ASN A 223 22.73 -27.57 -15.24
N PHE A 224 23.49 -28.46 -14.60
CA PHE A 224 24.78 -28.16 -13.99
C PHE A 224 25.95 -28.70 -14.83
N ILE A 225 25.69 -29.19 -16.03
CA ILE A 225 26.72 -29.68 -16.95
C ILE A 225 26.68 -28.81 -18.22
N GLU A 226 27.84 -28.30 -18.63
CA GLU A 226 28.00 -27.63 -19.91
C GLU A 226 28.87 -28.48 -20.83
N GLY A 227 28.22 -29.17 -21.77
CA GLY A 227 28.84 -30.17 -22.64
C GLY A 227 29.24 -31.43 -21.86
N ASN A 228 30.44 -31.42 -21.27
CA ASN A 228 31.03 -32.53 -20.52
C ASN A 228 31.75 -32.06 -19.23
N ILE A 229 31.56 -30.80 -18.85
CA ILE A 229 32.20 -30.18 -17.69
C ILE A 229 31.13 -29.89 -16.65
N GLU A 230 31.31 -30.40 -15.45
CA GLU A 230 30.49 -30.06 -14.29
C GLU A 230 30.77 -28.61 -13.87
N LEU A 231 29.70 -27.84 -13.77
CA LEU A 231 29.73 -26.48 -13.28
C LEU A 231 29.60 -26.48 -11.75
N VAL A 232 30.45 -25.72 -11.08
CA VAL A 232 30.43 -25.63 -9.62
C VAL A 232 29.51 -24.49 -9.20
N VAL A 233 28.55 -24.78 -8.32
CA VAL A 233 27.69 -23.75 -7.73
C VAL A 233 28.52 -22.87 -6.79
N VAL A 234 28.63 -21.59 -7.12
CA VAL A 234 29.31 -20.58 -6.29
C VAL A 234 28.32 -19.87 -5.38
N GLU A 235 27.17 -19.50 -5.93
CA GLU A 235 26.14 -18.76 -5.22
C GLU A 235 24.76 -19.29 -5.64
N ASN A 236 23.88 -19.46 -4.66
CA ASN A 236 22.46 -19.73 -4.86
C ASN A 236 21.69 -18.70 -4.04
N THR A 237 20.86 -17.91 -4.71
CA THR A 237 20.04 -16.88 -4.05
C THR A 237 18.65 -16.85 -4.67
N PRO A 238 17.57 -16.75 -3.87
CA PRO A 238 16.23 -16.57 -4.40
C PRO A 238 16.16 -15.36 -5.33
N LEU A 239 15.53 -15.51 -6.51
CA LEU A 239 15.46 -14.42 -7.49
C LEU A 239 14.72 -13.20 -6.94
N VAL A 240 13.68 -13.45 -6.13
CA VAL A 240 12.88 -12.43 -5.45
C VAL A 240 13.76 -11.55 -4.54
N GLU A 241 14.64 -12.18 -3.75
CA GLU A 241 15.55 -11.48 -2.83
C GLU A 241 16.62 -10.70 -3.60
N TRP A 242 17.18 -11.30 -4.65
CA TRP A 242 18.16 -10.64 -5.51
C TRP A 242 17.58 -9.39 -6.18
N LEU A 243 16.35 -9.47 -6.70
CA LEU A 243 15.64 -8.32 -7.28
C LEU A 243 15.35 -7.25 -6.22
N ALA A 244 14.97 -7.64 -5.00
CA ALA A 244 14.76 -6.69 -3.90
C ALA A 244 16.03 -5.90 -3.55
N ASN A 245 17.22 -6.49 -3.70
CA ASN A 245 18.48 -5.81 -3.45
C ASN A 245 18.94 -4.95 -4.64
N GLU A 246 18.79 -5.42 -5.87
CA GLU A 246 19.36 -4.76 -7.05
C GLU A 246 18.39 -3.83 -7.81
N HIS A 247 17.07 -3.85 -7.54
CA HIS A 247 16.09 -3.03 -8.28
C HIS A 247 16.44 -1.53 -8.32
N VAL A 248 16.99 -0.99 -7.23
CA VAL A 248 17.43 0.42 -7.14
C VAL A 248 18.54 0.72 -8.14
N ARG A 249 19.45 -0.23 -8.35
CA ARG A 249 20.56 -0.09 -9.30
C ARG A 249 20.06 -0.08 -10.74
N PHE A 250 19.02 -0.84 -11.03
CA PHE A 250 18.37 -0.85 -12.35
C PHE A 250 17.45 0.36 -12.59
N GLY A 251 17.11 1.10 -11.53
CA GLY A 251 16.26 2.29 -11.60
C GLY A 251 14.77 1.96 -11.79
N CYS A 252 14.34 0.75 -11.42
CA CYS A 252 12.95 0.31 -11.55
C CYS A 252 12.22 0.33 -10.19
N ALA A 253 10.91 0.59 -10.22
CA ALA A 253 10.06 0.40 -9.04
C ALA A 253 9.70 -1.10 -8.91
N LEU A 254 10.05 -1.73 -7.80
CA LEU A 254 9.71 -3.13 -7.54
C LEU A 254 8.39 -3.22 -6.78
N GLU A 255 7.44 -3.97 -7.34
CA GLU A 255 6.12 -4.21 -6.77
C GLU A 255 5.87 -5.72 -6.68
N PHE A 256 5.42 -6.15 -5.49
CA PHE A 256 5.14 -7.55 -5.22
C PHE A 256 3.65 -7.85 -5.37
N VAL A 257 3.34 -8.99 -5.99
CA VAL A 257 1.97 -9.46 -6.22
C VAL A 257 1.72 -10.83 -5.58
N THR A 258 0.45 -11.20 -5.44
CA THR A 258 -0.13 -12.38 -4.80
C THR A 258 -1.18 -13.02 -5.71
N ASP A 259 -1.61 -14.24 -5.37
CA ASP A 259 -2.57 -15.03 -6.16
C ASP A 259 -4.04 -14.92 -5.66
N MET A 260 -4.29 -13.98 -4.76
CA MET A 260 -5.57 -13.83 -4.06
C MET A 260 -6.73 -13.46 -5.01
N PHE A 261 -6.46 -12.68 -6.06
CA PHE A 261 -7.47 -12.23 -7.04
C PHE A 261 -7.28 -12.86 -8.43
N ASN A 262 -8.32 -12.77 -9.26
CA ASN A 262 -8.38 -13.45 -10.55
C ASN A 262 -7.29 -12.95 -11.51
N GLU A 263 -7.07 -11.65 -11.57
CA GLU A 263 -6.05 -11.03 -12.40
C GLU A 263 -4.63 -11.44 -11.96
N GLY A 264 -4.38 -11.58 -10.65
CA GLY A 264 -3.10 -12.08 -10.10
C GLY A 264 -2.86 -13.54 -10.48
N ARG A 265 -3.90 -14.39 -10.40
CA ARG A 265 -3.82 -15.77 -10.89
C ARG A 265 -3.55 -15.85 -12.40
N GLN A 266 -4.13 -14.93 -13.19
CA GLN A 266 -3.82 -14.84 -14.62
C GLN A 266 -2.38 -14.39 -14.86
N PHE A 267 -1.87 -13.46 -14.06
CA PHE A 267 -0.47 -13.05 -14.12
C PHE A 267 0.48 -14.22 -13.85
N ILE A 268 0.25 -14.95 -12.76
CA ILE A 268 1.12 -16.08 -12.36
C ILE A 268 1.04 -17.22 -13.37
N ARG A 269 -0.17 -17.70 -13.69
CA ARG A 269 -0.36 -18.85 -14.59
C ARG A 269 -0.12 -18.53 -16.06
N GLY A 270 -0.37 -17.29 -16.48
CA GLY A 270 -0.27 -16.88 -17.87
C GLY A 270 1.12 -16.35 -18.26
N PHE A 271 1.83 -15.74 -17.31
CA PHE A 271 3.06 -14.98 -17.59
C PHE A 271 4.25 -15.40 -16.72
N GLY A 272 4.12 -16.47 -15.92
CA GLY A 272 5.22 -17.05 -15.16
C GLY A 272 5.59 -16.29 -13.88
N GLY A 273 4.68 -15.46 -13.36
CA GLY A 273 4.86 -14.76 -12.08
C GLY A 273 5.91 -13.64 -12.06
N ILE A 274 6.49 -13.30 -13.22
CA ILE A 274 7.42 -12.18 -13.37
C ILE A 274 7.14 -11.41 -14.66
N GLY A 275 7.18 -10.08 -14.55
CA GLY A 275 7.03 -9.19 -15.70
C GLY A 275 7.25 -7.74 -15.32
N GLY A 276 7.11 -6.84 -16.28
CA GLY A 276 7.30 -5.42 -16.03
C GLY A 276 6.61 -4.54 -17.05
N ILE A 277 6.32 -3.32 -16.62
CA ILE A 277 5.85 -2.23 -17.46
C ILE A 277 7.08 -1.41 -17.86
N LEU A 278 7.22 -1.14 -19.16
CA LEU A 278 8.36 -0.42 -19.72
C LEU A 278 8.01 1.05 -19.96
N HIS A 279 9.00 1.93 -19.81
CA HIS A 279 8.84 3.35 -20.16
C HIS A 279 8.61 3.55 -21.66
N HIS A 280 9.30 2.75 -22.48
CA HIS A 280 9.27 2.84 -23.94
C HIS A 280 9.05 1.47 -24.55
N ARG A 281 8.63 1.46 -25.82
CA ARG A 281 8.46 0.24 -26.59
C ARG A 281 9.84 -0.36 -26.88
N MET A 282 10.03 -1.63 -26.51
CA MET A 282 11.21 -2.39 -26.93
C MET A 282 10.98 -2.86 -28.38
N ASN A 283 12.03 -2.76 -29.20
CA ASN A 283 12.04 -3.19 -30.60
C ASN A 283 12.54 -4.62 -30.73
#